data_AF-A0AAE1NNI1-F1
#
_entry.id   AF-A0AAE1NNI1-F1
#
_cell.length_a   1.000
_cell.length_b   1.000
_cell.length_c   1.000
_cell.angle_alpha   90.00
_cell.angle_beta   90.00
_cell.angle_gamma   90.00
#
_symmetry.space_group_name_H-M   'P 1'
#
loop_
_entity.id
_entity.type
_entity.pdbx_description
1 polymer ?
#
loop_
_entity_poly.entity_id
_entity_poly.type
_entity_poly.pdbx_seq_one_letter_code
_entity_poly.pdbx_strand_id
1 'polypeptide(L)'
;MGMGAYLCIASNGYPPTVSKRIVVSVDFPPMLWIPHQLIGAARGKTVVLECYTEAHPASLNYWTRGDGNMIYDSEKYHIENRIGNPEYKIHMLLTVRYMEETDFGTYRCVAKNPRGETDGSIKIYDSGPPPTTSPPPTTEAEMFDKINNQVWDLADNRTRKRPSPLAVSGHEGEGTQGERIEMEERLNLPALSANAVSLALAHHYCPLLLTLALIASHLY
;
A
#
# COMPACT_ATOMS: atom_id res chain seq x y z
N MET A 1 -2.09 -20.44 -2.16
CA MET A 1 -1.13 -21.36 -1.51
C MET A 1 0.15 -20.58 -1.31
N GLY A 2 0.64 -20.52 -0.06
CA GLY A 2 1.74 -19.66 0.34
C GLY A 2 3.11 -20.22 -0.05
N MET A 3 4.08 -19.32 -0.11
CA MET A 3 5.50 -19.66 -0.13
C MET A 3 5.79 -20.64 1.00
N GLY A 4 6.57 -21.69 0.75
CA GLY A 4 6.78 -22.71 1.77
C GLY A 4 7.57 -23.92 1.32
N ALA A 5 7.95 -24.74 2.28
CA ALA A 5 8.60 -26.01 2.02
C ALA A 5 7.58 -27.14 1.95
N TYR A 6 7.63 -27.89 0.86
CA TYR A 6 6.82 -29.07 0.59
C TYR A 6 7.72 -30.30 0.70
N LEU A 7 7.24 -31.36 1.35
CA LEU A 7 7.96 -32.62 1.47
C LEU A 7 7.28 -33.66 0.59
N CYS A 8 7.99 -34.14 -0.43
CA CYS A 8 7.58 -35.27 -1.22
C CYS A 8 8.12 -36.55 -0.57
N ILE A 9 7.26 -37.55 -0.37
CA ILE A 9 7.63 -38.84 0.24
C ILE A 9 7.23 -39.96 -0.72
N ALA A 10 8.15 -40.86 -1.04
CA ALA A 10 7.87 -42.07 -1.82
C ALA A 10 8.24 -43.31 -0.99
N SER A 11 7.24 -44.16 -0.75
CA SER A 11 7.36 -45.38 0.04
C SER A 11 6.73 -46.55 -0.72
N ASN A 12 7.39 -47.70 -0.73
CA ASN A 12 6.85 -48.98 -1.19
C ASN A 12 6.47 -49.90 -0.02
N GLY A 13 6.38 -49.36 1.21
CA GLY A 13 6.06 -50.11 2.43
C GLY A 13 7.25 -50.82 3.08
N TYR A 14 8.45 -50.78 2.48
CA TYR A 14 9.68 -51.35 3.04
C TYR A 14 10.71 -50.25 3.34
N PRO A 15 11.28 -50.18 4.56
CA PRO A 15 12.27 -49.14 4.90
C PRO A 15 13.60 -49.28 4.12
N PRO A 16 14.28 -48.15 3.78
CA PRO A 16 13.90 -46.77 4.08
C PRO A 16 12.99 -46.16 3.01
N THR A 17 12.07 -45.31 3.47
CA THR A 17 11.29 -44.44 2.58
C THR A 17 12.16 -43.28 2.09
N VAL A 18 12.06 -42.92 0.81
CA VAL A 18 12.78 -41.78 0.25
C VAL A 18 11.91 -40.53 0.32
N SER A 19 12.53 -39.39 0.62
CA SER A 19 11.82 -38.11 0.63
C SER A 19 12.69 -36.98 0.09
N LYS A 20 12.04 -35.94 -0.46
CA LYS A 20 12.69 -34.75 -0.99
C LYS A 20 11.94 -33.51 -0.55
N ARG A 21 12.66 -32.56 0.04
CA ARG A 21 12.15 -31.23 0.39
C ARG A 21 12.26 -30.30 -0.81
N ILE A 22 11.16 -29.65 -1.18
CA ILE A 22 11.04 -28.69 -2.29
C ILE A 22 10.60 -27.36 -1.69
N VAL A 23 11.33 -26.28 -1.95
CA VAL A 23 10.94 -24.93 -1.52
C VAL A 23 10.27 -24.24 -2.69
N VAL A 24 9.03 -23.78 -2.49
CA VAL A 24 8.27 -23.02 -3.50
C VAL A 24 8.25 -21.56 -3.08
N SER A 25 8.77 -20.68 -3.95
CA SER A 25 8.70 -19.23 -3.84
C SER A 25 7.81 -18.67 -4.95
N VAL A 26 7.12 -17.56 -4.68
CA VAL A 26 6.28 -16.88 -5.67
C VAL A 26 6.95 -15.55 -6.01
N ASP A 27 7.19 -15.34 -7.30
CA ASP A 27 7.69 -14.07 -7.82
C ASP A 27 6.51 -13.12 -8.11
N PHE A 28 6.65 -11.86 -7.73
CA PHE A 28 5.67 -10.81 -7.93
C PHE A 28 6.34 -9.43 -8.11
N PRO A 29 5.72 -8.52 -8.88
CA PRO A 29 6.25 -7.16 -9.03
C PRO A 29 6.20 -6.41 -7.68
N PRO A 30 6.99 -5.34 -7.50
CA PRO A 30 7.00 -4.58 -6.27
C PRO A 30 5.63 -3.94 -6.00
N MET A 31 5.23 -3.86 -4.74
CA MET A 31 4.03 -3.14 -4.31
C MET A 31 4.45 -2.07 -3.30
N LEU A 32 4.02 -0.82 -3.47
CA LEU A 32 4.36 0.29 -2.59
C LEU A 32 3.19 0.71 -1.70
N TRP A 33 3.51 1.05 -0.44
CA TRP A 33 2.61 1.68 0.51
C TRP A 33 3.26 2.94 1.08
N ILE A 34 2.53 4.07 1.02
CA ILE A 34 3.01 5.37 1.50
C ILE A 34 2.06 5.86 2.59
N PRO A 35 2.50 5.99 3.86
CA PRO A 35 1.63 6.46 4.93
C PRO A 35 1.24 7.93 4.78
N HIS A 36 2.16 8.77 4.29
CA HIS A 36 1.97 10.21 4.18
C HIS A 36 2.30 10.71 2.76
N GLN A 37 1.28 10.89 1.92
CA GLN A 37 1.46 11.37 0.54
C GLN A 37 1.58 12.90 0.43
N LEU A 38 1.20 13.62 1.48
CA LEU A 38 1.25 15.09 1.55
C LEU A 38 1.81 15.51 2.92
N ILE A 39 2.93 16.22 2.91
CA ILE A 39 3.66 16.61 4.13
C ILE A 39 3.87 18.12 4.13
N GLY A 40 3.40 18.78 5.19
CA GLY A 40 3.71 20.18 5.45
C GLY A 40 5.05 20.30 6.18
N ALA A 41 5.95 21.12 5.66
CA ALA A 41 7.25 21.35 6.26
C ALA A 41 7.57 22.85 6.32
N ALA A 42 8.12 23.29 7.45
CA ALA A 42 8.65 24.65 7.60
C ALA A 42 10.09 24.73 7.08
N ARG A 43 10.47 25.91 6.59
CA ARG A 43 11.85 26.20 6.14
C ARG A 43 12.87 25.94 7.26
N GLY A 44 14.05 25.45 6.87
CA GLY A 44 15.15 25.11 7.76
C GLY A 44 14.93 23.86 8.63
N LYS A 45 13.76 23.20 8.56
CA LYS A 45 13.51 21.94 9.25
C LYS A 45 13.98 20.74 8.42
N THR A 46 14.17 19.61 9.09
CA THR A 46 14.47 18.34 8.45
C THR A 46 13.19 17.52 8.34
N VAL A 47 12.96 16.91 7.20
CA VAL A 47 11.79 16.08 6.90
C VAL A 47 12.24 14.66 6.57
N VAL A 48 11.47 13.66 7.00
CA VAL A 48 11.69 12.26 6.63
C VAL A 48 10.50 11.78 5.81
N LEU A 49 10.78 11.22 4.64
CA LEU A 49 9.82 10.57 3.77
C LEU A 49 9.92 9.06 3.95
N GLU A 50 8.77 8.39 3.96
CA GLU A 50 8.66 6.95 4.23
C GLU A 50 7.88 6.27 3.10
N CYS A 51 8.44 5.18 2.57
CA CYS A 51 7.74 4.24 1.69
C CYS A 51 8.03 2.81 2.11
N TYR A 52 7.02 1.96 2.07
CA TYR A 52 7.14 0.53 2.32
C TYR A 52 6.98 -0.22 1.00
N THR A 53 7.84 -1.19 0.73
CA THR A 53 7.74 -2.03 -0.46
C THR A 53 7.74 -3.51 -0.12
N GLU A 54 6.94 -4.29 -0.83
CA GLU A 54 6.99 -5.76 -0.82
C GLU A 54 7.31 -6.25 -2.23
N ALA A 55 8.35 -7.07 -2.39
CA ALA A 55 8.76 -7.56 -3.70
C ALA A 55 9.50 -8.90 -3.63
N HIS A 56 9.24 -9.79 -4.59
CA HIS A 56 10.05 -11.00 -4.81
C HIS A 56 10.27 -11.26 -6.31
N PRO A 57 11.51 -11.40 -6.81
CA PRO A 57 12.78 -11.25 -6.09
C PRO A 57 12.97 -9.82 -5.53
N ALA A 58 13.95 -9.65 -4.64
CA ALA A 58 14.25 -8.37 -4.00
C ALA A 58 14.38 -7.23 -5.03
N SER A 59 13.79 -6.08 -4.72
CA SER A 59 13.79 -4.91 -5.60
C SER A 59 15.00 -4.00 -5.39
N LEU A 60 15.41 -3.33 -6.47
CA LEU A 60 16.21 -2.11 -6.40
C LEU A 60 15.28 -0.96 -5.98
N ASN A 61 15.67 -0.24 -4.94
CA ASN A 61 14.85 0.80 -4.30
C ASN A 61 15.59 2.13 -4.30
N TYR A 62 15.00 3.18 -4.86
CA TYR A 62 15.62 4.49 -4.99
C TYR A 62 14.60 5.63 -4.95
N TRP A 63 15.11 6.86 -4.85
CA TRP A 63 14.29 8.06 -4.79
C TRP A 63 14.55 8.99 -5.97
N THR A 64 13.51 9.64 -6.46
CA THR A 64 13.62 10.67 -7.50
C THR A 64 12.86 11.93 -7.11
N ARG A 65 13.25 13.05 -7.71
CA ARG A 65 12.46 14.29 -7.69
C ARG A 65 11.31 14.19 -8.72
N GLY A 66 10.36 15.12 -8.63
CA GLY A 66 9.17 15.14 -9.51
C GLY A 66 9.48 15.31 -11.00
N ASP A 67 10.67 15.82 -11.34
CA ASP A 67 11.21 15.94 -12.69
C ASP A 67 11.91 14.65 -13.18
N GLY A 68 11.96 13.60 -12.34
CA GLY A 68 12.59 12.32 -12.65
C GLY A 68 14.07 12.24 -12.29
N ASN A 69 14.68 13.31 -11.79
CA ASN A 69 16.10 13.29 -11.40
C ASN A 69 16.31 12.39 -10.18
N MET A 70 17.29 11.50 -10.27
CA MET A 70 17.67 10.59 -9.18
C MET A 70 18.25 11.37 -8.00
N ILE A 71 17.83 11.01 -6.78
CA ILE A 71 18.37 11.55 -5.54
C ILE A 71 19.46 10.60 -5.04
N TYR A 72 20.62 11.17 -4.72
CA TYR A 72 21.77 10.45 -4.17
C TYR A 72 22.07 10.92 -2.75
N ASP A 73 22.71 10.05 -1.96
CA ASP A 73 23.16 10.35 -0.60
C ASP A 73 24.15 11.53 -0.62
N SER A 74 23.96 12.49 0.27
CA SER A 74 24.70 13.74 0.36
C SER A 74 24.49 14.42 1.72
N GLU A 75 25.07 15.60 1.93
CA GLU A 75 24.75 16.40 3.12
C GLU A 75 23.27 16.81 3.16
N LYS A 76 22.66 17.05 1.99
CA LYS A 76 21.25 17.44 1.87
C LYS A 76 20.30 16.26 2.08
N TYR A 77 20.62 15.12 1.48
CA TYR A 77 19.78 13.93 1.46
C TYR A 77 20.44 12.76 2.14
N HIS A 78 19.75 12.12 3.07
CA HIS A 78 20.19 10.83 3.60
C HIS A 78 19.22 9.72 3.23
N ILE A 79 19.71 8.66 2.57
CA ILE A 79 18.90 7.53 2.10
C ILE A 79 19.17 6.30 2.95
N GLU A 80 18.12 5.67 3.45
CA GLU A 80 18.20 4.44 4.24
C GLU A 80 17.15 3.42 3.75
N ASN A 81 17.57 2.16 3.57
CA ASN A 81 16.69 1.05 3.22
C ASN A 81 16.78 0.00 4.33
N ARG A 82 15.72 -0.15 5.13
CA ARG A 82 15.67 -1.12 6.23
C ARG A 82 14.96 -2.38 5.77
N ILE A 83 15.59 -3.53 5.96
CA ILE A 83 14.98 -4.83 5.67
C ILE A 83 13.93 -5.13 6.75
N GLY A 84 12.71 -5.38 6.33
CA GLY A 84 11.61 -5.77 7.20
C GLY A 84 11.60 -7.26 7.49
N ASN A 85 10.63 -7.69 8.30
CA ASN A 85 10.33 -9.10 8.51
C ASN A 85 8.90 -9.36 8.02
N PRO A 86 8.68 -10.26 7.06
CA PRO A 86 9.66 -11.09 6.32
C PRO A 86 10.58 -10.32 5.36
N GLU A 87 11.71 -10.94 4.96
CA GLU A 87 12.82 -10.31 4.21
C GLU A 87 12.45 -9.71 2.85
N TYR A 88 11.30 -10.10 2.27
CA TYR A 88 10.79 -9.53 1.01
C TYR A 88 10.14 -8.14 1.21
N LYS A 89 10.11 -7.63 2.45
CA LYS A 89 9.63 -6.28 2.79
C LYS A 89 10.82 -5.34 3.00
N ILE A 90 10.75 -4.13 2.46
CA ILE A 90 11.74 -3.08 2.68
C ILE A 90 11.02 -1.79 3.11
N HIS A 91 11.59 -1.10 4.10
CA HIS A 91 11.19 0.25 4.49
C HIS A 91 12.23 1.24 3.97
N MET A 92 11.82 2.05 2.99
CA MET A 92 12.61 3.10 2.36
C MET A 92 12.41 4.42 3.09
N LEU A 93 13.51 5.06 3.47
CA LEU A 93 13.56 6.33 4.18
C LEU A 93 14.39 7.33 3.38
N LEU A 94 13.86 8.53 3.18
CA LEU A 94 14.60 9.67 2.64
C LEU A 94 14.52 10.83 3.63
N THR A 95 15.66 11.21 4.20
CA THR A 95 15.79 12.40 5.04
C THR A 95 16.22 13.58 4.18
N VAL A 96 15.42 14.64 4.15
CA VAL A 96 15.74 15.92 3.50
C VAL A 96 16.08 16.92 4.60
N ARG A 97 17.34 17.36 4.66
CA ARG A 97 17.83 18.28 5.71
C ARG A 97 17.66 19.74 5.31
N TYR A 98 17.38 20.58 6.29
CA TYR A 98 17.31 22.05 6.14
C TYR A 98 16.47 22.47 4.92
N MET A 99 15.15 22.28 4.98
CA MET A 99 14.23 22.58 3.88
C MET A 99 14.38 24.02 3.36
N GLU A 100 14.62 24.15 2.06
CA GLU A 100 14.71 25.38 1.29
C GLU A 100 13.56 25.47 0.28
N GLU A 101 13.40 26.64 -0.35
CA GLU A 101 12.31 26.88 -1.29
C GLU A 101 12.34 25.91 -2.49
N THR A 102 13.54 25.53 -2.93
CA THR A 102 13.79 24.58 -4.02
C THR A 102 13.51 23.13 -3.63
N ASP A 103 13.38 22.82 -2.33
CA ASP A 103 13.10 21.46 -1.88
C ASP A 103 11.63 21.10 -1.87
N PHE A 104 10.75 22.10 -1.85
CA PHE A 104 9.32 21.85 -1.94
C PHE A 104 8.95 21.30 -3.30
N GLY A 105 7.93 20.44 -3.32
CA GLY A 105 7.49 19.76 -4.52
C GLY A 105 7.35 18.26 -4.31
N THR A 106 7.35 17.54 -5.43
CA THR A 106 7.09 16.10 -5.45
C THR A 106 8.39 15.32 -5.37
N TYR A 107 8.39 14.28 -4.54
CA TYR A 107 9.40 13.24 -4.44
C TYR A 107 8.73 11.93 -4.80
N ARG A 108 9.47 11.00 -5.40
CA ARG A 108 8.98 9.66 -5.69
C ARG A 108 9.90 8.61 -5.11
N CYS A 109 9.33 7.62 -4.44
CA CYS A 109 10.03 6.37 -4.17
C CYS A 109 9.73 5.40 -5.30
N VAL A 110 10.75 4.69 -5.76
CA VAL A 110 10.64 3.75 -6.88
C VAL A 110 11.24 2.42 -6.45
N ALA A 111 10.50 1.35 -6.74
CA ALA A 111 10.93 -0.03 -6.52
C ALA A 111 10.88 -0.80 -7.84
N LYS A 112 11.97 -1.48 -8.20
CA LYS A 112 12.10 -2.22 -9.46
C LYS A 112 12.68 -3.61 -9.24
N ASN A 113 12.03 -4.63 -9.78
CA ASN A 113 12.55 -6.00 -9.81
C ASN A 113 12.34 -6.63 -11.21
N PRO A 114 12.81 -7.86 -11.46
CA PRO A 114 12.64 -8.53 -12.76
C PRO A 114 11.18 -8.80 -13.18
N ARG A 115 10.22 -8.64 -12.27
CA ARG A 115 8.79 -8.83 -12.53
C ARG A 115 8.07 -7.51 -12.84
N GLY A 116 8.66 -6.35 -12.51
CA GLY A 116 8.08 -5.06 -12.81
C GLY A 116 8.69 -3.90 -12.03
N GLU A 117 8.05 -2.75 -12.17
CA GLU A 117 8.44 -1.49 -11.53
C GLU A 117 7.18 -0.84 -10.96
N THR A 118 7.31 -0.18 -9.81
CA THR A 118 6.23 0.59 -9.19
C THR A 118 6.84 1.80 -8.51
N ASP A 119 6.19 2.95 -8.66
CA ASP A 119 6.55 4.20 -8.00
C ASP A 119 5.39 4.76 -7.18
N GLY A 120 5.72 5.61 -6.22
CA GLY A 120 4.73 6.34 -5.45
C GLY A 120 5.21 7.74 -5.14
N SER A 121 4.29 8.71 -5.16
CA SER A 121 4.59 10.14 -5.04
C SER A 121 4.26 10.69 -3.65
N ILE A 122 5.15 11.52 -3.11
CA ILE A 122 4.97 12.29 -1.88
C ILE A 122 5.21 13.76 -2.18
N LYS A 123 4.25 14.62 -1.85
CA LYS A 123 4.37 16.07 -2.04
C LYS A 123 4.71 16.76 -0.73
N ILE A 124 5.79 17.51 -0.71
CA ILE A 124 6.15 18.41 0.39
C ILE A 124 5.74 19.84 0.03
N TYR A 125 5.03 20.51 0.92
CA TYR A 125 4.64 21.91 0.76
C TYR A 125 5.10 22.77 1.95
N ASP A 126 5.30 24.06 1.70
CA ASP A 126 5.67 25.01 2.74
C ASP A 126 4.46 25.19 3.69
N SER A 127 4.60 24.75 4.93
CA SER A 127 3.55 24.93 5.95
C SER A 127 3.51 26.35 6.51
N GLY A 128 4.44 27.21 6.11
CA GLY A 128 4.66 28.50 6.73
C GLY A 128 5.29 28.37 8.13
N PRO A 129 5.50 29.51 8.82
CA PRO A 129 5.92 29.50 10.21
C PRO A 129 4.85 28.81 11.08
N PRO A 130 5.24 28.14 12.19
CA PRO A 130 4.26 27.61 13.13
C PRO A 130 3.31 28.73 13.57
N PRO A 131 2.00 28.46 13.74
CA PRO A 131 1.07 29.48 14.19
C PRO A 131 1.58 30.04 15.52
N THR A 132 1.92 31.33 15.56
CA THR A 132 2.10 32.04 16.82
C THR A 132 0.78 31.96 17.53
N THR A 133 0.71 31.16 18.60
CA THR A 133 -0.38 31.16 19.57
C THR A 133 -0.43 32.56 20.20
N SER A 134 -1.03 33.53 19.52
CA SER A 134 -1.70 34.60 20.23
C SER A 134 -2.83 33.94 21.02
N PRO A 135 -3.06 34.28 22.30
CA PRO A 135 -4.26 33.82 22.99
C PRO A 135 -5.47 34.12 22.09
N PRO A 136 -6.46 33.20 22.00
CA PRO A 136 -7.67 33.50 21.26
C PRO A 136 -8.18 34.87 21.75
N PRO A 137 -8.62 35.78 20.86
CA PRO A 137 -9.33 36.97 21.32
C PRO A 137 -10.45 36.46 22.22
N THR A 138 -10.44 36.88 23.49
CA THR A 138 -11.43 36.51 24.49
C THR A 138 -12.80 36.78 23.87
N THR A 139 -13.40 35.75 23.30
CA THR A 139 -14.72 35.84 22.70
C THR A 139 -15.62 35.75 23.90
N GLU A 140 -16.18 36.91 24.26
CA GLU A 140 -17.09 37.11 25.39
C GLU A 140 -18.13 35.98 25.35
N ALA A 141 -18.06 35.09 26.34
CA ALA A 141 -18.86 33.88 26.34
C ALA A 141 -20.34 34.26 26.43
N GLU A 142 -21.10 33.98 25.37
CA GLU A 142 -22.56 34.06 25.41
C GLU A 142 -23.07 33.13 26.51
N MET A 143 -23.70 33.72 27.54
CA MET A 143 -24.25 33.00 28.68
C MET A 143 -25.48 32.20 28.24
N PHE A 144 -25.30 30.88 28.10
CA PHE A 144 -26.39 29.95 27.76
C PHE A 144 -27.22 29.59 29.00
N ASP A 145 -28.51 29.96 29.00
CA ASP A 145 -29.45 29.55 30.04
C ASP A 145 -30.05 28.17 29.71
N LYS A 146 -29.48 27.13 30.35
CA LYS A 146 -29.86 25.72 30.15
C LYS A 146 -31.30 25.39 30.52
N ILE A 147 -32.00 26.23 31.29
CA ILE A 147 -33.36 25.91 31.77
C ILE A 147 -34.41 26.12 30.66
N ASN A 148 -34.20 27.08 29.76
CA ASN A 148 -35.19 27.47 28.75
C ASN A 148 -34.78 27.22 27.29
N ASN A 149 -33.58 26.67 27.05
CA ASN A 149 -33.04 26.40 25.72
C ASN A 149 -33.08 27.64 24.80
N GLN A 150 -32.77 28.81 25.36
CA GLN A 150 -32.77 30.11 24.68
C GLN A 150 -31.37 30.72 24.71
N VAL A 151 -31.04 31.43 23.63
CA VAL A 151 -29.83 32.24 23.51
C VAL A 151 -30.24 33.72 23.66
N TRP A 152 -29.50 34.45 24.50
CA TRP A 152 -29.67 35.88 24.71
C TRP A 152 -28.61 36.63 23.90
N ASP A 153 -29.02 37.24 22.79
CA ASP A 153 -28.16 38.09 21.97
C ASP A 153 -28.10 39.50 22.57
N LEU A 154 -26.97 39.87 23.20
CA LEU A 154 -26.76 41.20 23.80
C LEU A 154 -26.81 42.34 22.76
N ALA A 155 -26.54 42.04 21.48
CA ALA A 155 -26.57 43.00 20.39
C ALA A 155 -27.98 43.44 19.97
N ASP A 156 -29.02 42.64 20.27
CA ASP A 156 -30.37 42.81 19.69
C ASP A 156 -31.51 42.85 20.73
N ASN A 157 -31.19 42.70 22.03
CA ASN A 157 -32.12 42.69 23.18
C ASN A 157 -33.41 41.89 22.94
N ARG A 158 -33.30 40.72 22.28
CA ARG A 158 -34.42 39.80 21.99
C ARG A 158 -33.98 38.35 22.16
N THR A 159 -34.85 37.52 22.73
CA THR A 159 -34.64 36.07 22.85
C THR A 159 -35.06 35.35 21.57
N ARG A 160 -34.19 34.48 21.04
CA ARG A 160 -34.50 33.60 19.90
C ARG A 160 -34.65 32.16 20.37
N LYS A 161 -35.71 31.48 19.94
CA LYS A 161 -35.91 30.03 20.14
C LYS A 161 -35.29 29.27 18.96
N ARG A 162 -34.59 28.17 19.25
CA ARG A 162 -33.94 27.33 18.23
C ARG A 162 -35.00 26.50 17.46
N PRO A 163 -34.91 26.37 16.12
CA PRO A 163 -35.77 25.43 15.38
C PRO A 163 -35.31 23.97 15.59
N SER A 164 -36.27 23.05 15.73
CA SER A 164 -36.06 21.60 15.79
C SER A 164 -35.76 21.03 14.39
N PRO A 165 -34.87 20.02 14.24
CA PRO A 165 -34.56 19.45 12.93
C PRO A 165 -35.49 18.29 12.59
N LEU A 166 -36.60 18.55 11.88
CA LEU A 166 -37.43 17.51 11.25
C LEU A 166 -38.19 18.12 10.04
N ALA A 167 -37.64 17.95 8.84
CA ALA A 167 -38.38 17.87 7.56
C ALA A 167 -37.38 17.65 6.40
N VAL A 168 -37.30 16.43 5.87
CA VAL A 168 -36.83 16.15 4.51
C VAL A 168 -38.08 15.87 3.68
N SER A 169 -38.35 16.72 2.69
CA SER A 169 -39.43 16.53 1.72
C SER A 169 -38.88 15.78 0.52
N GLY A 170 -39.49 14.64 0.18
CA GLY A 170 -39.26 13.90 -1.05
C GLY A 170 -39.99 14.52 -2.24
N HIS A 171 -39.49 14.23 -3.44
CA HIS A 171 -40.20 14.39 -4.71
C HIS A 171 -39.95 13.15 -5.58
N GLU A 172 -41.03 12.48 -5.96
CA GLU A 172 -41.11 11.38 -6.93
C GLU A 172 -41.09 11.88 -8.39
N GLY A 173 -40.63 11.03 -9.31
CA GLY A 173 -40.80 11.16 -10.75
C GLY A 173 -40.34 9.89 -11.50
N GLU A 174 -41.29 9.24 -12.19
CA GLU A 174 -41.24 8.06 -13.08
C GLU A 174 -40.14 8.14 -14.17
N GLY A 175 -39.62 7.08 -14.82
CA GLY A 175 -40.09 5.73 -15.14
C GLY A 175 -40.12 5.55 -16.68
N THR A 176 -39.30 4.64 -17.25
CA THR A 176 -39.31 4.00 -18.62
C THR A 176 -37.86 3.64 -19.01
N GLN A 177 -37.49 2.56 -19.70
CA GLN A 177 -38.12 1.32 -20.17
C GLN A 177 -36.97 0.33 -20.46
N GLY A 178 -37.18 -0.97 -20.23
CA GLY A 178 -36.14 -1.99 -20.30
C GLY A 178 -35.60 -2.29 -21.70
N GLU A 179 -34.29 -2.52 -21.76
CA GLU A 179 -33.61 -3.17 -22.87
C GLU A 179 -33.10 -4.55 -22.41
N ARG A 180 -33.61 -5.58 -23.09
CA ARG A 180 -33.21 -6.98 -22.93
C ARG A 180 -31.92 -7.20 -23.72
N ILE A 181 -30.79 -7.24 -23.02
CA ILE A 181 -29.51 -7.62 -23.63
C ILE A 181 -29.34 -9.13 -23.43
N GLU A 182 -29.46 -9.88 -24.53
CA GLU A 182 -29.03 -11.27 -24.60
C GLU A 182 -27.50 -11.32 -24.40
N MET A 183 -27.05 -11.93 -23.30
CA MET A 183 -25.64 -12.27 -23.14
C MET A 183 -25.35 -13.49 -24.02
N GLU A 184 -24.79 -13.27 -25.21
CA GLU A 184 -24.03 -14.30 -25.90
C GLU A 184 -22.87 -14.73 -24.98
N GLU A 185 -22.94 -15.95 -24.46
CA GLU A 185 -21.83 -16.64 -23.81
C GLU A 185 -20.76 -16.95 -24.87
N ARG A 186 -19.91 -15.97 -25.17
CA ARG A 186 -18.64 -16.22 -25.84
C ARG A 186 -17.63 -16.65 -24.77
N LEU A 187 -17.44 -17.97 -24.65
CA LEU A 187 -16.28 -18.58 -23.99
C LEU A 187 -15.00 -18.05 -24.69
N ASN A 188 -14.46 -16.94 -24.20
CA ASN A 188 -13.10 -16.52 -24.50
C ASN A 188 -12.24 -16.92 -23.30
N LEU A 189 -11.42 -17.96 -23.52
CA LEU A 189 -10.52 -18.55 -22.54
C LEU A 189 -9.67 -17.50 -21.82
N PRO A 190 -9.69 -17.40 -20.48
CA PRO A 190 -8.65 -16.72 -19.76
C PRO A 190 -7.48 -17.68 -19.50
N ALA A 191 -6.29 -17.15 -19.76
CA ALA A 191 -4.97 -17.64 -19.41
C ALA A 191 -4.94 -18.75 -18.35
N LEU A 192 -4.36 -19.89 -18.72
CA LEU A 192 -3.94 -20.93 -17.79
C LEU A 192 -3.13 -20.28 -16.66
N SER A 193 -3.71 -20.27 -15.47
CA SER A 193 -3.08 -19.74 -14.27
C SER A 193 -1.69 -20.36 -14.06
N ALA A 194 -0.70 -19.56 -13.68
CA ALA A 194 0.64 -20.02 -13.30
C ALA A 194 0.64 -21.10 -12.20
N ASN A 195 -0.50 -21.24 -11.49
CA ASN A 195 -0.77 -22.29 -10.52
C ASN A 195 -0.83 -23.70 -11.15
N ALA A 196 -1.28 -23.82 -12.40
CA ALA A 196 -1.34 -25.10 -13.11
C ALA A 196 0.06 -25.61 -13.52
N VAL A 197 0.97 -24.70 -13.88
CA VAL A 197 2.33 -25.05 -14.30
C VAL A 197 3.18 -25.53 -13.11
N SER A 198 3.06 -24.89 -11.94
CA SER A 198 3.84 -25.28 -10.76
C SER A 198 3.38 -26.61 -10.15
N LEU A 199 2.08 -26.89 -10.16
CA LEU A 199 1.55 -28.20 -9.75
C LEU A 199 1.94 -29.30 -10.76
N ALA A 200 1.93 -28.98 -12.06
CA ALA A 200 2.38 -29.89 -13.11
C ALA A 200 3.88 -30.22 -12.98
N LEU A 201 4.74 -29.28 -12.58
CA LEU A 201 6.15 -29.54 -12.29
C LEU A 201 6.33 -30.49 -11.09
N ALA A 202 5.60 -30.30 -9.99
CA ALA A 202 5.65 -31.25 -8.86
C ALA A 202 5.14 -32.65 -9.25
N HIS A 203 4.06 -32.71 -10.03
CA HIS A 203 3.49 -33.97 -10.52
C HIS A 203 4.28 -34.65 -11.64
N HIS A 204 5.09 -33.94 -12.43
CA HIS A 204 5.93 -34.52 -13.49
C HIS A 204 7.35 -34.87 -13.04
N TYR A 205 7.95 -34.10 -12.12
CA TYR A 205 9.30 -34.40 -11.63
C TYR A 205 9.32 -35.51 -10.58
N CYS A 206 8.23 -35.69 -9.82
CA CYS A 206 8.11 -36.80 -8.88
C CYS A 206 8.17 -38.20 -9.53
N PRO A 207 7.42 -38.50 -10.62
CA PRO A 207 7.53 -39.78 -11.30
C PRO A 207 8.86 -39.98 -12.05
N LEU A 208 9.49 -38.91 -12.58
CA LEU A 208 10.82 -38.96 -13.19
C LEU A 208 11.94 -39.30 -12.18
N LEU A 209 11.82 -38.81 -10.93
CA LEU A 209 12.72 -39.21 -9.84
C LEU A 209 12.45 -40.66 -9.38
N LEU A 210 11.20 -41.11 -9.41
CA LEU A 210 10.83 -42.50 -9.12
C LEU A 210 11.38 -43.48 -10.16
N THR A 211 11.31 -43.15 -11.45
CA THR A 211 11.84 -44.01 -12.52
C THR A 211 13.36 -44.09 -12.48
N LEU A 212 14.05 -42.98 -12.22
CA LEU A 212 15.51 -42.99 -12.01
C LEU A 212 15.91 -43.82 -10.77
N ALA A 213 15.14 -43.76 -9.69
CA ALA A 213 15.39 -44.58 -8.50
C ALA A 213 15.12 -46.08 -8.76
N LEU A 214 14.06 -46.42 -9.51
CA LEU A 214 13.74 -47.79 -9.90
C LEU A 214 14.77 -48.40 -10.86
N ILE A 215 15.29 -47.61 -11.81
CA ILE A 215 16.36 -48.03 -12.72
C ILE A 215 17.67 -48.26 -11.93
N ALA A 216 17.98 -47.41 -10.95
CA ALA A 216 19.15 -47.58 -10.09
C ALA A 216 19.05 -48.83 -9.20
N SER A 217 17.85 -49.24 -8.77
CA SER A 217 17.64 -50.46 -7.97
C SER A 217 17.64 -51.78 -8.76
N HIS A 218 17.63 -51.73 -10.09
CA HIS A 218 17.77 -52.93 -10.95
C HIS A 218 19.19 -53.12 -11.51
N LEU A 219 20.10 -52.18 -11.23
CA LEU A 219 21.50 -52.21 -11.64
C LEU A 219 22.46 -52.61 -10.50
N TYR A 220 21.94 -53.06 -9.35
CA TYR A 220 22.68 -53.64 -8.22
C TYR A 220 22.08 -54.97 -7.79
#